data_AF-A0A4R5MP46-F1
#
_entry.id   AF-A0A4R5MP46-F1
#
_cell.length_a   1.000
_cell.length_b   1.000
_cell.length_c   1.000
_cell.angle_alpha   90.00
_cell.angle_beta   90.00
_cell.angle_gamma   90.00
#
_symmetry.space_group_name_H-M   'P 1'
#
loop_
_entity.id
_entity.type
_entity.pdbx_description
1 polymer ?
#
loop_
_entity_poly.entity_id
_entity_poly.type
_entity_poly.pdbx_seq_one_letter_code
_entity_poly.pdbx_strand_id
1 'polypeptide(L)'
;MTFSDYPILIALLLLLFYLFGRKKKETKEVASPEIPFSNTGINYAVETDLEFTDRCYNFLTEWFAQNNIVVYISPNRKVFRITFQYEDGFNTDYFVESCYAPNKKVLIFCTNLSGQIPDHKLSEISELINRMNEFLLVGCLYLNYEKRRVESQLLYYVGTADLNAEYLAFNYGMMVGLEIRNAVHKIVEYNELPAIVAMDWPN
;
A
#
# COMPACT_ATOMS: atom_id res chain seq x y z
N MET A 1 24.72 -33.67 37.60
CA MET A 1 23.71 -32.77 38.18
C MET A 1 22.50 -33.62 38.51
N THR A 2 22.18 -33.74 39.79
CA THR A 2 21.01 -34.49 40.25
C THR A 2 19.75 -33.65 40.05
N PHE A 3 18.60 -34.28 39.81
CA PHE A 3 17.31 -33.62 39.56
C PHE A 3 16.87 -32.64 40.68
N SER A 4 17.52 -32.66 41.84
CA SER A 4 17.35 -31.73 42.97
C SER A 4 17.85 -30.30 42.72
N ASP A 5 18.72 -30.10 41.73
CA ASP A 5 19.44 -28.82 41.57
C ASP A 5 18.69 -27.85 40.63
N TYR A 6 17.77 -28.37 39.81
CA TYR A 6 16.99 -27.59 38.84
C TYR A 6 16.03 -26.57 39.46
N PRO A 7 15.27 -26.88 40.54
CA PRO A 7 14.36 -25.91 41.15
C PRO A 7 15.09 -24.70 41.73
N ILE A 8 16.28 -24.93 42.31
CA ILE A 8 17.12 -23.89 42.89
C ILE A 8 17.70 -23.00 41.77
N LEU A 9 18.14 -23.61 40.67
CA LEU A 9 18.65 -22.88 39.50
C LEU A 9 17.57 -21.99 38.87
N ILE A 10 16.33 -22.50 38.75
CA ILE A 10 15.19 -21.76 38.21
C ILE A 10 14.80 -20.60 39.13
N ALA A 11 14.79 -20.82 40.45
CA ALA A 11 14.51 -19.75 41.41
C ALA A 11 15.57 -18.63 41.36
N LEU A 12 16.85 -18.98 41.21
CA LEU A 12 17.94 -18.03 41.04
C LEU A 12 17.84 -17.23 39.73
N LEU A 13 17.47 -17.88 38.63
CA LEU A 13 17.24 -17.21 37.33
C LEU A 13 16.08 -16.22 37.39
N LEU A 14 14.96 -16.58 38.04
CA LEU A 14 13.83 -15.68 38.23
C LEU A 14 14.19 -14.47 39.10
N LEU A 15 15.01 -14.69 40.14
CA LEU A 15 15.44 -13.62 41.04
C LEU A 15 16.43 -12.67 40.34
N LEU A 16 17.32 -13.19 39.49
CA LEU A 16 18.17 -12.39 38.61
C LEU A 16 17.33 -11.59 37.60
N PHE A 17 16.36 -12.20 36.92
CA PHE A 17 15.45 -11.48 36.02
C PHE A 17 14.67 -10.38 36.73
N TYR A 18 14.23 -10.62 37.96
CA TYR A 18 13.53 -9.61 38.76
C TYR A 18 14.43 -8.43 39.16
N LEU A 19 15.68 -8.70 39.55
CA LEU A 19 16.64 -7.67 39.93
C LEU A 19 17.13 -6.86 38.71
N PHE A 20 17.40 -7.52 37.58
CA PHE A 20 17.81 -6.85 36.34
C PHE A 20 16.64 -6.15 35.63
N GLY A 21 15.41 -6.66 35.76
CA GLY A 21 14.20 -6.03 35.23
C GLY A 21 13.76 -4.75 35.96
N ARG A 22 14.32 -4.48 37.16
CA ARG A 22 13.99 -3.27 37.95
C ARG A 22 14.87 -2.05 37.67
N LYS A 23 15.91 -2.14 36.84
CA LYS A 23 16.75 -0.99 36.43
C LYS A 23 16.55 -0.59 34.97
N LYS A 24 15.39 0.01 34.69
CA LYS A 24 15.14 1.15 33.77
C LYS A 24 13.66 1.18 33.42
N LYS A 25 12.84 1.75 34.30
CA LYS A 25 11.63 2.48 33.86
C LYS A 25 12.03 3.93 33.63
N GLU A 26 12.88 4.14 32.64
CA GLU A 26 12.76 5.36 31.86
C GLU A 26 11.61 5.07 30.91
N THR A 27 10.57 5.90 30.95
CA THR A 27 9.53 5.91 29.95
C THR A 27 10.22 6.11 28.61
N LYS A 28 10.51 5.02 27.89
CA LYS A 28 10.79 5.10 26.47
C LYS A 28 9.47 5.55 25.86
N GLU A 29 9.37 6.85 25.60
CA GLU A 29 8.63 7.27 24.42
C GLU A 29 9.07 6.31 23.32
N VAL A 30 8.09 5.59 22.76
CA VAL A 30 8.33 4.83 21.55
C VAL A 30 8.64 5.91 20.52
N ALA A 31 9.92 6.24 20.37
CA ALA A 31 10.41 6.90 19.19
C ALA A 31 9.96 5.97 18.07
N SER A 32 8.97 6.42 17.29
CA SER A 32 8.69 5.86 15.98
C SER A 32 10.04 5.62 15.33
N PRO A 33 10.31 4.43 14.78
CA PRO A 33 11.61 4.17 14.18
C PRO A 33 11.84 5.27 13.14
N GLU A 34 12.76 6.18 13.42
CA GLU A 34 13.31 7.07 12.42
C GLU A 34 14.10 6.15 11.51
N ILE A 35 13.43 5.70 10.44
CA ILE A 35 14.12 5.09 9.31
C ILE A 35 15.13 6.14 8.87
N PRO A 36 16.45 5.88 8.97
CA PRO A 36 17.44 6.86 8.59
C PRO A 36 17.38 6.97 7.06
N PHE A 37 16.56 7.89 6.56
CA PHE A 37 16.66 8.31 5.18
C PHE A 37 18.04 8.92 5.01
N SER A 38 18.81 8.34 4.10
CA SER A 38 20.06 8.89 3.59
C SER A 38 19.83 10.36 3.21
N ASN A 39 20.19 11.28 4.10
CA ASN A 39 20.06 12.72 3.90
C ASN A 39 21.15 13.21 2.94
N THR A 40 20.91 12.97 1.66
CA THR A 40 21.49 13.74 0.56
C THR A 40 20.40 14.46 -0.25
N GLY A 41 19.15 14.44 0.22
CA GLY A 41 17.99 14.95 -0.51
C GLY A 41 17.77 16.46 -0.37
N ILE A 42 17.37 17.10 -1.47
CA ILE A 42 16.85 18.47 -1.51
C ILE A 42 15.58 18.54 -0.64
N ASN A 43 15.44 19.58 0.19
CA ASN A 43 14.27 19.79 1.05
C ASN A 43 13.27 20.75 0.39
N TYR A 44 12.01 20.33 0.27
CA TYR A 44 10.92 21.04 -0.40
C TYR A 44 9.85 21.59 0.57
N ALA A 45 10.22 21.92 1.82
CA ALA A 45 9.26 22.37 2.84
C ALA A 45 8.36 23.55 2.44
N VAL A 46 8.85 24.47 1.60
CA VAL A 46 8.16 25.71 1.17
C VAL A 46 7.59 25.66 -0.25
N GLU A 47 7.62 24.50 -0.92
CA GLU A 47 7.06 24.38 -2.28
C GLU A 47 5.54 24.63 -2.30
N THR A 48 5.05 25.26 -3.37
CA THR A 48 3.63 25.47 -3.63
C THR A 48 2.96 24.22 -4.25
N ASP A 49 1.63 24.19 -4.30
CA ASP A 49 0.88 23.11 -5.01
C ASP A 49 1.32 22.98 -6.47
N LEU A 50 1.54 24.11 -7.15
CA LEU A 50 1.97 24.11 -8.55
C LEU A 50 3.39 23.54 -8.70
N GLU A 51 4.33 23.98 -7.86
CA GLU A 51 5.71 23.47 -7.87
C GLU A 51 5.78 21.98 -7.53
N PHE A 52 4.99 21.54 -6.54
CA PHE A 52 4.88 20.12 -6.20
C PHE A 52 4.31 19.29 -7.35
N THR A 53 3.23 19.79 -7.98
CA THR A 53 2.60 19.15 -9.15
C THR A 53 3.60 19.02 -10.30
N ASP A 54 4.31 20.10 -10.65
CA ASP A 54 5.28 20.11 -11.74
C ASP A 54 6.48 19.18 -11.43
N ARG A 55 6.95 19.14 -10.18
CA ARG A 55 8.02 18.23 -9.74
C ARG A 55 7.59 16.77 -9.86
N CYS A 56 6.40 16.43 -9.37
CA CYS A 56 5.81 15.10 -9.54
C CYS A 56 5.67 14.74 -11.01
N TYR A 57 5.23 15.69 -11.83
CA TYR A 57 4.99 15.49 -13.25
C TYR A 57 6.29 15.14 -13.98
N ASN A 58 7.34 15.92 -13.76
CA ASN A 58 8.65 15.71 -14.38
C ASN A 58 9.27 14.38 -13.95
N PHE A 59 9.23 14.10 -12.64
CA PHE A 59 9.76 12.86 -12.08
C PHE A 59 9.07 11.62 -12.66
N LEU A 60 7.73 11.60 -12.68
CA LEU A 60 6.98 10.47 -13.22
C LEU A 60 7.22 10.29 -14.72
N THR A 61 7.23 11.38 -15.49
CA THR A 61 7.48 11.34 -16.94
C THR A 61 8.86 10.75 -17.24
N GLU A 62 9.89 11.20 -16.51
CA GLU A 62 11.25 10.68 -16.65
C GLU A 62 11.32 9.19 -16.27
N TRP A 63 10.74 8.82 -15.12
CA TRP A 63 10.75 7.44 -14.64
C TRP A 63 10.04 6.48 -15.60
N PHE A 64 8.86 6.86 -16.12
CA PHE A 64 8.14 6.03 -17.11
C PHE A 64 8.92 5.88 -18.43
N ALA A 65 9.55 6.96 -18.90
CA ALA A 65 10.37 6.92 -20.11
C ALA A 65 11.59 6.01 -19.93
N GLN A 66 12.28 6.08 -18.79
CA GLN A 66 13.43 5.21 -18.48
C GLN A 66 13.05 3.73 -18.39
N ASN A 67 11.81 3.43 -17.97
CA ASN A 67 11.32 2.05 -17.80
C ASN A 67 10.52 1.54 -19.02
N ASN A 68 10.47 2.28 -20.13
CA ASN A 68 9.71 1.95 -21.35
C ASN A 68 8.22 1.67 -21.09
N ILE A 69 7.61 2.38 -20.13
CA ILE A 69 6.20 2.22 -19.77
C ILE A 69 5.35 3.12 -20.66
N VAL A 70 4.33 2.54 -21.32
CA VAL A 70 3.37 3.30 -22.13
C VAL A 70 2.44 4.09 -21.21
N VAL A 71 2.49 5.41 -21.32
CA VAL A 71 1.65 6.32 -20.52
C VAL A 71 0.88 7.29 -21.40
N TYR A 72 -0.37 7.53 -21.02
CA TYR A 72 -1.22 8.56 -21.60
C TYR A 72 -1.21 9.78 -20.68
N ILE A 73 -0.71 10.89 -21.21
CA ILE A 73 -0.65 12.14 -20.47
C ILE A 73 -1.98 12.87 -20.64
N SER A 74 -2.68 13.11 -19.53
CA SER A 74 -3.90 13.92 -19.56
C SER A 74 -3.54 15.38 -19.91
N PRO A 75 -4.42 16.12 -20.61
CA PRO A 75 -4.27 17.56 -20.76
C PRO A 75 -4.15 18.30 -19.42
N ASN A 76 -4.64 17.68 -18.33
CA ASN A 76 -4.45 18.14 -16.97
C ASN A 76 -3.12 17.60 -16.40
N ARG A 77 -2.15 18.50 -16.14
CA ARG A 77 -0.85 18.16 -15.54
C ARG A 77 -0.93 17.44 -14.19
N LYS A 78 -2.09 17.48 -13.50
CA LYS A 78 -2.29 16.83 -12.21
C LYS A 78 -2.56 15.33 -12.30
N VAL A 79 -2.85 14.78 -13.49
CA VAL A 79 -3.30 13.39 -13.65
C VAL A 79 -2.57 12.69 -14.79
N PHE A 80 -1.94 11.57 -14.48
CA PHE A 80 -1.42 10.62 -15.48
C PHE A 80 -2.36 9.43 -15.60
N ARG A 81 -2.44 8.87 -16.81
CA ARG A 81 -3.10 7.58 -17.03
C ARG A 81 -2.08 6.56 -17.52
N ILE A 82 -1.89 5.50 -16.77
CA ILE A 82 -1.07 4.34 -17.14
C ILE A 82 -2.03 3.23 -17.52
N THR A 83 -1.90 2.70 -18.73
CA THR A 83 -2.73 1.58 -19.18
C THR A 83 -1.88 0.32 -19.18
N PHE A 84 -2.32 -0.67 -18.42
CA PHE A 84 -1.72 -2.00 -18.41
C PHE A 84 -2.57 -2.93 -19.24
N GLN A 85 -1.96 -3.53 -20.25
CA GLN A 85 -2.55 -4.67 -20.94
C GLN A 85 -2.15 -5.94 -20.21
N TYR A 86 -3.13 -6.61 -19.62
CA TYR A 86 -2.91 -7.90 -18.98
C TYR A 86 -2.95 -9.05 -20.00
N GLU A 87 -2.46 -10.23 -19.60
CA GLU A 87 -2.39 -11.43 -20.45
C GLU A 87 -3.76 -11.88 -20.96
N ASP A 88 -4.84 -11.58 -20.22
CA ASP A 88 -6.22 -11.86 -20.63
C ASP A 88 -6.77 -10.86 -21.67
N GLY A 89 -5.93 -9.93 -22.15
CA GLY A 89 -6.26 -8.92 -23.14
C GLY A 89 -7.04 -7.72 -22.57
N PHE A 90 -7.32 -7.69 -21.27
CA PHE A 90 -8.00 -6.57 -20.64
C PHE A 90 -7.03 -5.46 -20.29
N ASN A 91 -7.42 -4.22 -20.62
CA ASN A 91 -6.68 -3.03 -20.27
C ASN A 91 -7.19 -2.45 -18.96
N THR A 92 -6.33 -2.34 -17.96
CA THR A 92 -6.65 -1.62 -16.72
C THR A 92 -5.94 -0.29 -16.70
N ASP A 93 -6.71 0.76 -16.44
CA ASP A 93 -6.19 2.11 -16.31
C ASP A 93 -5.92 2.44 -14.85
N TYR A 94 -4.71 2.92 -14.59
CA TYR A 94 -4.30 3.50 -13.33
C TYR A 94 -4.16 5.01 -13.51
N PHE A 95 -4.84 5.74 -12.65
CA PHE A 95 -4.75 7.18 -12.55
C PHE A 95 -3.73 7.53 -11.49
N VAL A 96 -2.75 8.36 -11.84
CA VAL A 96 -1.77 8.88 -10.89
C VAL A 96 -2.03 10.35 -10.68
N GLU A 97 -2.36 10.71 -9.45
CA GLU A 97 -2.68 12.09 -9.07
C GLU A 97 -1.67 12.62 -8.06
N SER A 98 -1.27 13.87 -8.21
CA SER A 98 -0.58 14.59 -7.14
C SER A 98 -1.60 15.32 -6.27
N CYS A 99 -1.48 15.15 -4.95
CA CYS A 99 -2.32 15.82 -3.98
C CYS A 99 -1.45 16.63 -3.01
N TYR A 100 -1.67 17.95 -3.01
CA TYR A 100 -1.04 18.89 -2.10
C TYR A 100 -2.06 19.40 -1.07
N ALA A 101 -1.71 19.28 0.20
CA ALA A 101 -2.34 19.96 1.31
C ALA A 101 -1.24 20.47 2.27
N PRO A 102 -1.53 21.49 3.11
CA PRO A 102 -0.51 22.16 3.94
C PRO A 102 0.41 21.25 4.77
N ASN A 103 -0.03 20.05 5.14
CA ASN A 103 0.76 19.05 5.88
C ASN A 103 0.84 17.68 5.18
N LYS A 104 0.42 17.58 3.91
CA LYS A 104 0.30 16.31 3.21
C LYS A 104 0.60 16.49 1.73
N LYS A 105 1.71 15.93 1.28
CA LYS A 105 2.09 15.86 -0.13
C LYS A 105 2.23 14.40 -0.51
N VAL A 106 1.36 13.96 -1.40
CA VAL A 106 1.24 12.54 -1.76
C VAL A 106 1.04 12.37 -3.26
N LEU A 107 1.55 11.27 -3.80
CA LEU A 107 1.07 10.71 -5.05
C LEU A 107 0.03 9.64 -4.73
N ILE A 108 -1.05 9.65 -5.51
CA ILE A 108 -2.17 8.75 -5.35
C ILE A 108 -2.28 7.92 -6.62
N PHE A 109 -2.19 6.61 -6.51
CA PHE A 109 -2.42 5.70 -7.60
C PHE A 109 -3.80 5.05 -7.42
N CYS A 110 -4.73 5.40 -8.30
CA CYS A 110 -6.10 4.95 -8.26
C CYS A 110 -6.40 4.04 -9.45
N THR A 111 -7.17 2.97 -9.25
CA THR A 111 -7.69 2.18 -10.37
C THR A 111 -9.06 1.59 -10.04
N ASN A 112 -9.88 1.40 -11.07
CA ASN A 112 -11.15 0.69 -10.97
C ASN A 112 -10.89 -0.76 -11.38
N LEU A 113 -11.14 -1.70 -10.47
CA LEU A 113 -10.76 -3.10 -10.66
C LEU A 113 -11.92 -3.99 -11.11
N SER A 114 -13.16 -3.51 -10.94
CA SER A 114 -14.35 -4.25 -11.36
C SER A 114 -15.34 -3.35 -12.08
N GLY A 115 -16.23 -4.00 -12.83
CA GLY A 115 -17.49 -3.41 -13.25
C GLY A 115 -18.45 -3.20 -12.07
N GLN A 116 -19.69 -2.85 -12.41
CA GLN A 116 -20.77 -2.66 -11.45
C GLN A 116 -21.18 -4.01 -10.82
N ILE A 117 -21.15 -4.08 -9.50
CA ILE A 117 -21.46 -5.25 -8.69
C ILE A 117 -22.96 -5.27 -8.36
N PRO A 118 -23.65 -6.42 -8.50
CA PRO A 118 -25.04 -6.57 -8.08
C PRO A 118 -25.22 -6.37 -6.56
N ASP A 119 -26.36 -5.80 -6.15
CA ASP A 119 -26.59 -5.44 -4.74
C ASP A 119 -26.50 -6.63 -3.78
N HIS A 120 -26.99 -7.79 -4.20
CA HIS A 120 -26.95 -9.02 -3.41
C HIS A 120 -25.54 -9.60 -3.22
N LYS A 121 -24.54 -9.07 -3.93
CA LYS A 121 -23.13 -9.47 -3.85
C LYS A 121 -22.26 -8.53 -3.03
N LEU A 122 -22.77 -7.35 -2.65
CA LEU A 122 -21.95 -6.32 -1.99
C LEU A 122 -21.36 -6.79 -0.65
N SER A 123 -22.09 -7.59 0.13
CA SER A 123 -21.59 -8.13 1.40
C SER A 123 -20.45 -9.14 1.20
N GLU A 124 -20.57 -10.02 0.21
CA GLU A 124 -19.57 -11.04 -0.10
C GLU A 124 -18.28 -10.40 -0.64
N ILE A 125 -18.42 -9.37 -1.49
CA ILE A 125 -17.28 -8.59 -1.97
C ILE A 125 -16.63 -7.80 -0.84
N SER A 126 -17.41 -7.21 0.07
CA SER A 126 -16.87 -6.53 1.26
C SER A 126 -16.05 -7.48 2.13
N GLU A 127 -16.53 -8.71 2.34
CA GLU A 127 -15.79 -9.74 3.06
C GLU A 127 -14.49 -10.14 2.34
N LEU A 128 -14.55 -10.38 1.02
CA LEU A 128 -13.36 -10.67 0.21
C LEU A 128 -12.31 -9.57 0.37
N ILE A 129 -12.70 -8.31 0.22
CA ILE A 129 -11.79 -7.16 0.32
C ILE A 129 -11.12 -7.10 1.69
N ASN A 130 -11.88 -7.32 2.78
CA ASN A 130 -11.31 -7.34 4.12
C ASN A 130 -10.25 -8.43 4.26
N ARG A 131 -10.56 -9.65 3.79
CA ARG A 131 -9.62 -10.78 3.81
C ARG A 131 -8.38 -10.50 2.97
N MET A 132 -8.55 -9.97 1.76
CA MET A 132 -7.42 -9.63 0.89
C MET A 132 -6.55 -8.53 1.49
N ASN A 133 -7.14 -7.48 2.08
CA ASN A 133 -6.38 -6.43 2.74
C ASN A 133 -5.61 -6.92 3.98
N GLU A 134 -6.03 -8.01 4.64
CA GLU A 134 -5.24 -8.64 5.71
C GLU A 134 -3.95 -9.29 5.19
N PHE A 135 -3.93 -9.77 3.94
CA PHE A 135 -2.75 -10.35 3.30
C PHE A 135 -1.86 -9.31 2.61
N LEU A 136 -2.42 -8.14 2.28
CA LEU A 136 -1.66 -7.06 1.65
C LEU A 136 -0.80 -6.32 2.67
N LEU A 137 0.46 -6.10 2.32
CA LEU A 137 1.38 -5.30 3.12
C LEU A 137 0.88 -3.85 3.29
N VAL A 138 0.11 -3.35 2.32
CA VAL A 138 -0.52 -2.03 2.32
C VAL A 138 -1.95 -2.22 1.84
N GLY A 139 -2.93 -2.03 2.73
CA GLY A 139 -4.34 -2.11 2.38
C GLY A 139 -4.69 -1.07 1.31
N CYS A 140 -4.85 -1.51 0.08
CA CYS A 140 -5.11 -0.65 -1.07
C CYS A 140 -6.55 -0.78 -1.58
N LEU A 141 -7.34 -1.74 -1.11
CA LEU A 141 -8.63 -2.09 -1.71
C LEU A 141 -9.80 -1.56 -0.91
N TYR A 142 -10.83 -1.06 -1.60
CA TYR A 142 -12.09 -0.69 -1.00
C TYR A 142 -13.27 -0.87 -1.96
N LEU A 143 -14.45 -1.07 -1.37
CA LEU A 143 -15.71 -1.13 -2.11
C LEU A 143 -16.31 0.28 -2.17
N ASN A 144 -16.37 0.86 -3.37
CA ASN A 144 -17.10 2.09 -3.60
C ASN A 144 -18.60 1.76 -3.67
N TYR A 145 -19.33 1.93 -2.57
CA TYR A 145 -20.76 1.61 -2.48
C TYR A 145 -21.64 2.43 -3.41
N GLU A 146 -21.30 3.71 -3.66
CA GLU A 146 -22.06 4.59 -4.55
C GLU A 146 -22.00 4.08 -6.00
N LYS A 147 -20.80 3.71 -6.45
CA LYS A 147 -20.55 3.21 -7.82
C LYS A 147 -20.69 1.69 -7.93
N ARG A 148 -20.87 0.99 -6.81
CA ARG A 148 -20.90 -0.46 -6.66
C ARG A 148 -19.74 -1.14 -7.37
N ARG A 149 -18.50 -0.76 -7.07
CA ARG A 149 -17.31 -1.35 -7.70
C ARG A 149 -16.13 -1.41 -6.76
N VAL A 150 -15.24 -2.35 -6.99
CA VAL A 150 -13.97 -2.44 -6.28
C VAL A 150 -13.00 -1.43 -6.90
N GLU A 151 -12.41 -0.61 -6.05
CA GLU A 151 -11.38 0.35 -6.40
C GLU A 151 -10.13 0.05 -5.58
N SER A 152 -8.98 0.36 -6.15
CA SER A 152 -7.70 0.35 -5.44
C SER A 152 -7.14 1.76 -5.37
N GLN A 153 -6.64 2.13 -4.20
CA GLN A 153 -5.90 3.36 -3.96
C GLN A 153 -4.61 3.05 -3.19
N LEU A 154 -3.48 3.37 -3.80
CA LEU A 154 -2.17 3.33 -3.15
C LEU A 154 -1.66 4.76 -2.94
N LEU A 155 -1.19 5.04 -1.72
CA LEU A 155 -0.67 6.35 -1.34
C LEU A 155 0.85 6.29 -1.19
N TYR A 156 1.54 7.10 -1.98
CA TYR A 156 2.97 7.34 -1.83
C TYR A 156 3.19 8.69 -1.15
N TYR A 157 3.63 8.67 0.11
CA TYR A 157 3.89 9.88 0.88
C TYR A 157 5.25 10.49 0.52
N VAL A 158 5.23 11.72 0.04
CA VAL A 158 6.44 12.48 -0.33
C VAL A 158 6.87 13.41 0.81
N GLY A 159 5.92 14.06 1.46
CA GLY A 159 6.21 15.02 2.54
C GLY A 159 7.05 16.19 2.05
N THR A 160 8.15 16.50 2.75
CA THR A 160 9.10 17.55 2.36
C THR A 160 10.35 17.01 1.65
N ALA A 161 10.41 15.70 1.44
CA ALA A 161 11.56 15.03 0.83
C ALA A 161 11.48 15.08 -0.70
N ASP A 162 12.60 14.71 -1.32
CA ASP A 162 12.64 14.49 -2.75
C ASP A 162 11.88 13.22 -3.15
N LEU A 163 11.45 13.13 -4.42
CA LEU A 163 10.84 11.92 -4.95
C LEU A 163 11.91 10.84 -5.13
N ASN A 164 11.65 9.62 -4.63
CA ASN A 164 12.58 8.52 -4.67
C ASN A 164 12.11 7.45 -5.68
N ALA A 165 12.96 7.15 -6.66
CA ALA A 165 12.67 6.21 -7.74
C ALA A 165 12.51 4.76 -7.27
N GLU A 166 13.26 4.31 -6.27
CA GLU A 166 13.17 2.95 -5.71
C GLU A 166 11.86 2.75 -4.95
N TYR A 167 11.47 3.75 -4.16
CA TYR A 167 10.19 3.74 -3.45
C TYR A 167 9.01 3.82 -4.44
N LEU A 168 9.12 4.62 -5.50
CA LEU A 168 8.14 4.62 -6.57
C LEU A 168 8.03 3.23 -7.21
N ALA A 169 9.16 2.62 -7.59
CA ALA A 169 9.19 1.29 -8.19
C ALA A 169 8.57 0.23 -7.28
N PHE A 170 8.83 0.29 -5.97
CA PHE A 170 8.20 -0.57 -4.99
C PHE A 170 6.66 -0.38 -4.97
N ASN A 171 6.18 0.85 -4.85
CA ASN A 171 4.73 1.14 -4.83
C ASN A 171 4.05 0.72 -6.15
N TYR A 172 4.69 0.99 -7.28
CA TYR A 172 4.25 0.56 -8.59
C TYR A 172 4.14 -0.97 -8.69
N GLY A 173 5.15 -1.70 -8.22
CA GLY A 173 5.14 -3.17 -8.22
C GLY A 173 4.08 -3.81 -7.30
N MET A 174 3.54 -3.06 -6.34
CA MET A 174 2.47 -3.53 -5.45
C MET A 174 1.06 -3.45 -6.09
N MET A 175 0.95 -2.98 -7.33
CA MET A 175 -0.32 -2.93 -8.05
C MET A 175 -0.74 -4.32 -8.53
N VAL A 176 -1.76 -4.90 -7.91
CA VAL A 176 -2.26 -6.28 -8.14
C VAL A 176 -3.61 -6.32 -8.86
N GLY A 177 -3.74 -5.60 -9.98
CA GLY A 177 -5.06 -5.32 -10.57
C GLY A 177 -5.76 -6.52 -11.20
N LEU A 178 -5.01 -7.45 -11.80
CA LEU A 178 -5.56 -8.63 -12.49
C LEU A 178 -6.13 -9.64 -11.51
N GLU A 179 -5.39 -9.93 -10.45
CA GLU A 179 -5.70 -10.95 -9.45
C GLU A 179 -6.99 -10.58 -8.71
N ILE A 180 -7.12 -9.31 -8.33
CA ILE A 180 -8.31 -8.80 -7.66
C ILE A 180 -9.52 -8.84 -8.59
N ARG A 181 -9.36 -8.46 -9.86
CA ARG A 181 -10.45 -8.53 -10.83
C ARG A 181 -10.97 -9.97 -10.96
N ASN A 182 -10.07 -10.93 -11.09
CA ASN A 182 -10.41 -12.35 -11.20
C ASN A 182 -11.11 -12.87 -9.93
N ALA A 183 -10.61 -12.47 -8.75
CA ALA A 183 -11.25 -12.81 -7.48
C ALA A 183 -12.68 -12.26 -7.38
N VAL A 184 -12.89 -10.99 -7.75
CA VAL A 184 -14.23 -10.38 -7.79
C VAL A 184 -15.14 -11.11 -8.79
N HIS A 185 -14.62 -11.44 -9.97
CA HIS A 185 -15.38 -12.17 -10.99
C HIS A 185 -15.85 -13.54 -10.51
N LYS A 186 -15.01 -14.30 -9.81
CA LYS A 186 -15.37 -15.60 -9.22
C LYS A 186 -16.57 -15.50 -8.26
N ILE A 187 -16.62 -14.47 -7.44
CA ILE A 187 -17.72 -14.27 -6.49
C ILE A 187 -19.00 -13.82 -7.21
N VAL A 188 -18.89 -12.89 -8.16
CA VAL A 188 -20.05 -12.29 -8.84
C VAL A 188 -20.67 -13.27 -9.83
N GLU A 189 -19.88 -13.87 -10.72
CA GLU A 189 -20.37 -14.69 -11.84
C GLU A 189 -20.44 -16.18 -11.48
N TYR A 190 -19.47 -16.69 -10.72
CA TYR A 190 -19.42 -18.12 -10.35
C TYR A 190 -19.97 -18.42 -8.96
N ASN A 191 -20.44 -17.39 -8.24
CA ASN A 191 -21.07 -17.53 -6.93
C ASN A 191 -20.16 -18.24 -5.90
N GLU A 192 -18.84 -18.07 -6.03
CA GLU A 192 -17.86 -18.67 -5.13
C GLU A 192 -17.84 -17.98 -3.75
N LEU A 193 -17.44 -18.73 -2.73
CA LEU A 193 -17.37 -18.22 -1.36
C LEU A 193 -16.15 -17.30 -1.18
N PRO A 194 -16.29 -16.10 -0.56
CA PRO A 194 -15.19 -15.16 -0.35
C PRO A 194 -13.96 -15.77 0.32
N ALA A 195 -14.17 -16.67 1.28
CA ALA A 195 -13.08 -17.32 2.00
C ALA A 195 -12.24 -18.25 1.10
N ILE A 196 -12.86 -18.98 0.17
CA ILE A 196 -12.15 -19.87 -0.77
C ILE A 196 -11.35 -19.03 -1.75
N VAL A 197 -12.00 -18.02 -2.35
CA VAL A 197 -11.37 -17.11 -3.29
C VAL A 197 -10.18 -16.38 -2.67
N ALA A 198 -10.28 -15.96 -1.41
CA ALA A 198 -9.18 -15.31 -0.69
C ALA A 198 -8.02 -16.26 -0.36
N MET A 199 -8.29 -17.54 -0.08
CA MET A 199 -7.25 -18.54 0.20
C MET A 199 -6.46 -18.95 -1.05
N ASP A 200 -7.12 -18.97 -2.21
CA ASP A 200 -6.49 -19.29 -3.48
C ASP A 200 -5.60 -18.14 -4.00
N TRP A 201 -5.65 -16.97 -3.37
CA TRP A 201 -4.81 -15.82 -3.73
C TRP A 201 -3.46 -15.84 -2.98
N PRO A 202 -2.30 -15.52 -3.61
CA PRO A 202 -2.04 -15.14 -5.00
C PRO A 202 -1.58 -16.29 -5.91
N ASN A 203 -1.98 -17.54 -5.63
CA ASN A 203 -1.47 -18.73 -6.30
C ASN A 203 -2.00 -18.91 -7.73
#